data_AF-A0A1Q3QFG9-F1
#
_entry.id   AF-A0A1Q3QFG9-F1
#
_cell.length_a   1.000
_cell.length_b   1.000
_cell.length_c   1.000
_cell.angle_alpha   90.00
_cell.angle_beta   90.00
_cell.angle_gamma   90.00
#
_symmetry.space_group_name_H-M   'P 1'
#
loop_
_entity.id
_entity.type
_entity.pdbx_description
1 polymer ?
#
loop_
_entity_poly.entity_id
_entity_poly.type
_entity_poly.pdbx_seq_one_letter_code
_entity_poly.pdbx_strand_id
1 'polypeptide(L)'
;MCDIETINPYEEPLTKYFETIIDFIHTYNRLNKILLKDAQKYSQEGSIYDATSALVISDWTGSTDNGWKINYYTGTIKEVNKKNYPDEISKILSREFGMAYAQCFEAFETLLKDLIYIKIQNDHNFKNLLPNNDYSRQSIKGGTDLFKLVRKAGGERFRKYSKENNCKFRFKEMFTIISEIRHAITHSKGVLATAKIPNDNYYKALFKYLMPFNDLEGEKILLKFEYDMFYNLLIYLSEFGYQIFKILSEEDNYECKIL
;
A
#
# COMPACT_ATOMS: atom_id res chain seq x y z
N MET A 1 -30.04 -35.20 6.34
CA MET A 1 -28.83 -34.91 5.56
C MET A 1 -28.06 -33.91 6.38
N CYS A 2 -26.86 -34.24 6.86
CA CYS A 2 -26.00 -33.24 7.46
C CYS A 2 -25.56 -32.31 6.34
N ASP A 3 -26.04 -31.07 6.36
CA ASP A 3 -25.50 -30.01 5.51
C ASP A 3 -24.01 -29.91 5.82
N ILE A 4 -23.17 -30.30 4.86
CA ILE A 4 -21.75 -30.00 4.93
C ILE A 4 -21.70 -28.48 4.87
N GLU A 5 -21.34 -27.85 5.98
CA GLU A 5 -21.10 -26.41 6.06
C GLU A 5 -20.06 -26.09 4.98
N THR A 6 -20.51 -25.52 3.85
CA THR A 6 -19.64 -25.19 2.74
C THR A 6 -18.74 -24.05 3.18
N ILE A 7 -17.49 -24.39 3.51
CA ILE A 7 -16.44 -23.45 3.89
C ILE A 7 -16.33 -22.39 2.80
N ASN A 8 -16.37 -21.12 3.19
CA ASN A 8 -16.25 -20.01 2.27
C ASN A 8 -14.83 -19.97 1.69
N PRO A 9 -14.64 -20.23 0.37
CA PRO A 9 -13.31 -20.37 -0.22
C PRO A 9 -12.52 -19.06 -0.23
N TYR A 10 -13.18 -17.93 0.01
CA TYR A 10 -12.58 -16.61 0.06
C TYR A 10 -11.90 -16.29 1.41
N GLU A 11 -12.14 -17.08 2.46
CA GLU A 11 -11.63 -16.82 3.81
C GLU A 11 -10.10 -16.96 3.90
N GLU A 12 -9.53 -18.02 3.33
CA GLU A 12 -8.08 -18.25 3.40
C GLU A 12 -7.26 -17.10 2.77
N PRO A 13 -7.59 -16.59 1.56
CA PRO A 13 -6.94 -15.40 1.01
C PRO A 13 -7.07 -14.17 1.91
N LEU A 14 -8.24 -13.95 2.51
CA LEU A 14 -8.48 -12.81 3.39
C LEU A 14 -7.62 -12.91 4.66
N THR A 15 -7.55 -14.08 5.27
CA THR A 15 -6.73 -14.33 6.47
C THR A 15 -5.26 -14.05 6.19
N LYS A 16 -4.70 -14.58 5.09
CA LYS A 16 -3.30 -14.31 4.69
C LYS A 16 -3.03 -12.83 4.45
N TYR A 17 -4.01 -12.13 3.87
CA TYR A 17 -3.93 -10.69 3.69
C TYR A 17 -3.88 -9.97 5.05
N PHE A 18 -4.76 -10.30 5.99
CA PHE A 18 -4.76 -9.70 7.32
C PHE A 18 -3.51 -10.01 8.14
N GLU A 19 -3.00 -11.25 8.07
CA GLU A 19 -1.71 -11.63 8.65
C GLU A 19 -0.58 -10.73 8.13
N THR A 20 -0.55 -10.47 6.83
CA THR A 20 0.42 -9.55 6.24
C THR A 20 0.26 -8.14 6.80
N ILE A 21 -0.97 -7.60 6.86
CA ILE A 21 -1.21 -6.24 7.36
C ILE A 21 -0.79 -6.11 8.84
N ILE A 22 -1.14 -7.06 9.69
CA ILE A 22 -0.83 -6.96 11.12
C ILE A 22 0.67 -7.05 11.38
N ASP A 23 1.41 -7.84 10.60
CA ASP A 23 2.87 -7.90 10.66
C ASP A 23 3.52 -6.55 10.33
N PHE A 24 3.02 -5.85 9.31
CA PHE A 24 3.46 -4.48 8.98
C PHE A 24 3.10 -3.50 10.09
N ILE A 25 1.87 -3.52 10.61
CA ILE A 25 1.46 -2.66 11.74
C ILE A 25 2.40 -2.88 12.94
N HIS A 26 2.64 -4.14 13.32
CA HIS A 26 3.47 -4.48 14.46
C HIS A 26 4.91 -3.98 14.28
N THR A 27 5.51 -4.28 13.13
CA THR A 27 6.90 -3.95 12.81
C THR A 27 7.13 -2.44 12.81
N TYR A 28 6.26 -1.70 12.13
CA TYR A 28 6.45 -0.26 11.95
C TYR A 28 6.05 0.54 13.20
N ASN A 29 5.16 0.03 14.05
CA ASN A 29 4.95 0.58 15.40
C ASN A 29 6.23 0.54 16.24
N ARG A 30 6.90 -0.61 16.21
CA ARG A 30 8.16 -0.81 16.94
C ARG A 30 9.27 0.08 16.39
N LEU A 31 9.40 0.14 15.05
CA LEU A 31 10.34 1.03 14.38
C LEU A 31 10.11 2.49 14.77
N ASN A 32 8.86 2.96 14.72
CA ASN A 32 8.47 4.31 15.13
C ASN A 32 8.93 4.63 16.56
N LYS A 33 8.56 3.76 17.51
CA LYS A 33 8.92 3.94 18.93
C LYS A 33 10.42 3.97 19.16
N ILE A 34 11.19 3.11 18.48
CA ILE A 34 12.65 3.04 18.65
C ILE A 34 13.30 4.30 18.08
N LEU A 35 12.98 4.67 16.85
CA LEU A 35 13.62 5.81 16.19
C LEU A 35 13.24 7.15 16.83
N LEU A 36 12.00 7.31 17.31
CA LEU A 36 11.62 8.50 18.07
C LEU A 36 12.37 8.60 19.40
N LYS A 37 12.58 7.48 20.11
CA LYS A 37 13.42 7.47 21.33
C LYS A 37 14.87 7.82 21.02
N ASP A 38 15.40 7.34 19.90
CA ASP A 38 16.77 7.67 19.47
C ASP A 38 16.89 9.17 19.12
N ALA A 39 15.92 9.73 18.39
CA ALA A 39 15.83 11.16 18.13
C ALA A 39 15.79 11.99 19.42
N GLN A 40 14.99 11.57 20.41
CA GLN A 40 14.91 12.23 21.70
C GLN A 40 16.24 12.19 22.45
N LYS A 41 16.91 11.03 22.51
CA LYS A 41 18.23 10.88 23.13
C LYS A 41 19.24 11.87 22.55
N TYR A 42 19.32 11.96 21.23
CA TYR A 42 20.27 12.87 20.58
C TYR A 42 19.83 14.34 20.57
N SER A 43 18.59 14.64 20.95
CA SER A 43 18.13 16.02 21.18
C SER A 43 18.52 16.59 22.56
N GLN A 44 18.97 15.76 23.50
CA GLN A 44 19.32 16.21 24.86
C GLN A 44 20.59 17.07 24.91
N GLU A 45 20.70 17.94 25.91
CA GLU A 45 21.91 18.72 26.16
C GLU A 45 23.10 17.80 26.49
N GLY A 46 24.29 18.12 25.98
CA GLY A 46 25.48 17.28 26.13
C GLY A 46 25.58 16.05 25.21
N SER A 47 24.54 15.70 24.46
CA SER A 47 24.65 14.65 23.43
C SER A 47 25.51 15.11 22.25
N ILE A 48 26.20 14.17 21.60
CA ILE A 48 26.95 14.36 20.35
C ILE A 48 26.45 13.31 19.35
N TYR A 49 26.16 13.74 18.13
CA TYR A 49 25.82 12.85 17.02
C TYR A 49 26.38 13.43 15.74
N ASP A 50 27.19 12.64 15.03
CA ASP A 50 27.69 12.94 13.71
C ASP A 50 27.80 11.63 12.91
N ALA A 51 27.22 11.63 11.71
CA ALA A 51 27.26 10.53 10.77
C ALA A 51 27.45 11.08 9.36
N THR A 52 28.49 10.61 8.69
CA THR A 52 28.82 11.00 7.31
C THR A 52 28.85 9.75 6.45
N SER A 53 28.13 9.79 5.32
CA SER A 53 28.16 8.75 4.30
C SER A 53 28.68 9.34 2.99
N ALA A 54 29.63 8.65 2.36
CA ALA A 54 30.21 9.01 1.08
C ALA A 54 30.06 7.84 0.09
N LEU A 55 29.63 8.13 -1.15
CA LEU A 55 29.55 7.10 -2.18
C LEU A 55 30.89 6.94 -2.88
N VAL A 56 31.49 5.76 -2.71
CA VAL A 56 32.75 5.35 -3.32
C VAL A 56 32.48 4.22 -4.31
N ILE A 57 32.97 4.36 -5.54
CA ILE A 57 32.76 3.39 -6.62
C ILE A 57 34.10 3.02 -7.27
N SER A 58 34.08 2.06 -8.20
CA SER A 58 35.15 1.90 -9.17
C SER A 58 34.58 1.79 -10.56
N ASP A 59 35.45 1.96 -11.54
CA ASP A 59 35.21 1.50 -12.90
C ASP A 59 35.39 -0.03 -12.94
N TRP A 60 34.47 -0.74 -13.58
CA TRP A 60 34.55 -2.20 -13.77
C TRP A 60 35.36 -2.58 -15.02
N THR A 61 35.53 -1.64 -15.94
CA THR A 61 36.28 -1.79 -17.19
C THR A 61 37.64 -1.10 -17.16
N GLY A 62 37.92 -0.38 -16.08
CA GLY A 62 39.12 0.44 -15.91
C GLY A 62 40.37 -0.39 -15.57
N SER A 63 41.50 0.30 -15.51
CA SER A 63 42.76 -0.28 -15.07
C SER A 63 42.65 -0.77 -13.62
N THR A 64 43.42 -1.82 -13.33
CA THR A 64 43.63 -2.31 -11.96
C THR A 64 45.03 -1.95 -11.51
N ASP A 65 45.22 -1.81 -10.20
CA ASP A 65 46.55 -1.78 -9.61
C ASP A 65 46.94 -3.22 -9.29
N ASN A 66 47.63 -3.89 -10.22
CA ASN A 66 48.07 -5.29 -10.07
C ASN A 66 46.94 -6.26 -9.70
N GLY A 67 45.76 -6.12 -10.33
CA GLY A 67 44.58 -6.92 -10.03
C GLY A 67 43.69 -6.36 -8.91
N TRP A 68 44.11 -5.31 -8.20
CA TRP A 68 43.27 -4.63 -7.22
C TRP A 68 42.38 -3.56 -7.86
N LYS A 69 41.13 -3.51 -7.37
CA LYS A 69 40.11 -2.55 -7.79
C LYS A 69 40.48 -1.14 -7.34
N ILE A 70 40.62 -0.21 -8.29
CA ILE A 70 40.91 1.21 -8.01
C ILE A 70 39.58 1.91 -7.69
N ASN A 71 39.42 2.33 -6.44
CA ASN A 71 38.21 3.04 -5.99
C ASN A 71 38.39 4.56 -6.07
N TYR A 72 37.31 5.27 -6.37
CA TYR A 72 37.26 6.72 -6.34
C TYR A 72 35.94 7.23 -5.74
N TYR A 73 36.03 8.39 -5.11
CA TYR A 73 34.90 9.07 -4.50
C TYR A 73 34.08 9.79 -5.57
N THR A 74 32.75 9.70 -5.49
CA THR A 74 31.83 10.27 -6.49
C THR A 74 31.56 11.77 -6.34
N GLY A 75 32.10 12.43 -5.30
CA GLY A 75 31.72 13.81 -4.99
C GLY A 75 30.42 13.95 -4.18
N THR A 76 29.69 12.86 -3.93
CA THR A 76 28.42 12.89 -3.18
C THR A 76 28.58 12.43 -1.72
N ILE A 77 28.30 13.35 -0.78
CA ILE A 77 28.27 13.12 0.67
C ILE A 77 26.87 13.39 1.21
N LYS A 78 26.47 12.64 2.24
CA LYS A 78 25.35 12.95 3.13
C LYS A 78 25.86 13.07 4.56
N GLU A 79 25.55 14.18 5.22
CA GLU A 79 25.92 14.45 6.61
C GLU A 79 24.68 14.63 7.47
N VAL A 80 24.68 13.93 8.60
CA VAL A 80 23.66 14.04 9.64
C VAL A 80 24.38 14.34 10.94
N ASN A 81 24.05 15.47 11.54
CA ASN A 81 24.61 15.90 12.82
C ASN A 81 23.46 16.11 13.81
N LYS A 82 23.80 16.35 15.08
CA LYS A 82 22.82 16.61 16.14
C LYS A 82 21.72 17.60 15.74
N LYS A 83 22.07 18.66 15.00
CA LYS A 83 21.12 19.73 14.64
C LYS A 83 20.03 19.25 13.68
N ASN A 84 20.36 18.40 12.70
CA ASN A 84 19.41 17.93 11.70
C ASN A 84 18.92 16.48 11.93
N TYR A 85 19.40 15.83 12.98
CA TYR A 85 19.08 14.44 13.28
C TYR A 85 17.57 14.17 13.48
N PRO A 86 16.81 14.99 14.23
CA PRO A 86 15.35 14.77 14.34
C PRO A 86 14.63 14.81 12.99
N ASP A 87 14.97 15.76 12.13
CA ASP A 87 14.40 15.89 10.79
C ASP A 87 14.77 14.68 9.90
N GLU A 88 15.99 14.18 10.02
CA GLU A 88 16.42 12.98 9.33
C GLU A 88 15.62 11.76 9.78
N ILE A 89 15.40 11.60 11.09
CA ILE A 89 14.56 10.52 11.62
C ILE A 89 13.12 10.62 11.12
N SER A 90 12.51 11.81 11.11
CA SER A 90 11.18 12.01 10.53
C SER A 90 11.12 11.66 9.04
N LYS A 91 12.16 12.00 8.26
CA LYS A 91 12.24 11.63 6.83
C LYS A 91 12.38 10.12 6.64
N ILE A 92 13.20 9.46 7.45
CA ILE A 92 13.35 8.00 7.44
C ILE A 92 12.00 7.36 7.76
N LEU A 93 11.37 7.73 8.87
CA LEU A 93 10.08 7.18 9.28
C LEU A 93 9.01 7.38 8.20
N SER A 94 8.88 8.59 7.64
CA SER A 94 7.92 8.86 6.57
C SER A 94 8.17 8.00 5.33
N ARG A 95 9.43 7.80 4.93
CA ARG A 95 9.79 6.91 3.82
C ARG A 95 9.40 5.47 4.12
N GLU A 96 9.77 5.00 5.31
CA GLU A 96 9.55 3.64 5.77
C GLU A 96 8.04 3.31 5.85
N PHE A 97 7.22 4.21 6.40
CA PHE A 97 5.75 4.05 6.40
C PHE A 97 5.15 4.07 5.01
N GLY A 98 5.63 4.94 4.11
CA GLY A 98 5.21 4.93 2.71
C GLY A 98 5.52 3.59 2.05
N MET A 99 6.74 3.07 2.20
CA MET A 99 7.12 1.77 1.64
C MET A 99 6.29 0.62 2.22
N ALA A 100 6.04 0.62 3.53
CA ALA A 100 5.16 -0.35 4.19
C ALA A 100 3.75 -0.32 3.60
N TYR A 101 3.19 0.88 3.39
CA TYR A 101 1.90 1.04 2.74
C TYR A 101 1.89 0.47 1.32
N ALA A 102 2.94 0.72 0.53
CA ALA A 102 3.04 0.18 -0.84
C ALA A 102 3.07 -1.36 -0.85
N GLN A 103 3.77 -2.00 0.10
CA GLN A 103 3.78 -3.46 0.26
C GLN A 103 2.42 -4.00 0.71
N CYS A 104 1.74 -3.31 1.63
CA CYS A 104 0.38 -3.66 2.04
C CYS A 104 -0.63 -3.54 0.88
N PHE A 105 -0.44 -2.56 0.00
CA PHE A 105 -1.23 -2.43 -1.23
C PHE A 105 -0.99 -3.60 -2.20
N GLU A 106 0.25 -4.08 -2.32
CA GLU A 106 0.56 -5.27 -3.14
C GLU A 106 -0.09 -6.54 -2.55
N ALA A 107 -0.14 -6.66 -1.22
CA ALA A 107 -0.89 -7.72 -0.55
C ALA A 107 -2.40 -7.61 -0.82
N PHE A 108 -2.95 -6.38 -0.81
CA PHE A 108 -4.34 -6.13 -1.18
C PHE A 108 -4.62 -6.49 -2.65
N GLU A 109 -3.75 -6.12 -3.60
CA GLU A 109 -3.89 -6.56 -4.99
C GLU A 109 -3.82 -8.08 -5.13
N THR A 110 -2.97 -8.74 -4.35
CA THR A 110 -2.86 -10.21 -4.31
C THR A 110 -4.17 -10.82 -3.82
N LEU A 111 -4.74 -10.31 -2.72
CA LEU A 111 -6.07 -10.70 -2.25
C LEU A 111 -7.09 -10.58 -3.38
N LEU A 112 -7.19 -9.42 -4.02
CA LEU A 112 -8.17 -9.19 -5.08
C LEU A 112 -8.01 -10.18 -6.25
N LYS A 113 -6.77 -10.52 -6.64
CA LYS A 113 -6.50 -11.53 -7.66
C LYS A 113 -6.97 -12.91 -7.24
N ASP A 114 -6.75 -13.27 -5.97
CA ASP A 114 -7.12 -14.58 -5.43
C ASP A 114 -8.63 -14.74 -5.38
N LEU A 115 -9.33 -13.73 -4.88
CA LEU A 115 -10.78 -13.68 -4.85
C LEU A 115 -11.37 -13.81 -6.27
N ILE A 116 -10.85 -13.03 -7.23
CA ILE A 116 -11.31 -13.12 -8.62
C ILE A 116 -10.98 -14.47 -9.25
N TYR A 117 -9.81 -15.01 -8.98
CA TYR A 117 -9.43 -16.31 -9.51
C TYR A 117 -10.37 -17.41 -9.01
N ILE A 118 -10.67 -17.44 -7.70
CA ILE A 118 -11.64 -18.36 -7.10
C ILE A 118 -13.02 -18.18 -7.75
N LYS A 119 -13.48 -16.92 -7.89
CA LYS A 119 -14.75 -16.61 -8.55
C LYS A 119 -14.82 -17.17 -9.98
N ILE A 120 -13.73 -17.06 -10.76
CA ILE A 120 -13.64 -17.62 -12.12
C ILE A 120 -13.73 -19.15 -12.11
N GLN A 121 -13.12 -19.82 -11.13
CA GLN A 121 -13.16 -21.29 -11.06
C GLN A 121 -14.55 -21.81 -10.67
N ASN A 122 -15.25 -21.10 -9.78
CA ASN A 122 -16.49 -21.59 -9.17
C ASN A 122 -17.76 -21.09 -9.88
N ASP A 123 -17.72 -19.92 -10.54
CA ASP A 123 -18.88 -19.34 -11.23
C ASP A 123 -18.71 -19.37 -12.77
N HIS A 124 -19.32 -20.38 -13.39
CA HIS A 124 -19.32 -20.53 -14.85
C HIS A 124 -19.97 -19.36 -15.58
N ASN A 125 -21.00 -18.73 -15.00
CA ASN A 125 -21.66 -17.58 -15.62
C ASN A 125 -20.71 -16.39 -15.65
N PHE A 126 -20.05 -16.10 -14.52
CA PHE A 126 -19.02 -15.07 -14.47
C PHE A 126 -17.89 -15.34 -15.46
N LYS A 127 -17.38 -16.57 -15.50
CA LYS A 127 -16.33 -17.00 -16.43
C LYS A 127 -16.72 -16.75 -17.89
N ASN A 128 -17.94 -17.12 -18.28
CA ASN A 128 -18.45 -16.95 -19.66
C ASN A 128 -18.63 -15.48 -20.06
N LEU A 129 -18.73 -14.55 -19.09
CA LEU A 129 -18.77 -13.12 -19.38
C LEU A 129 -17.39 -12.56 -19.69
N LEU A 130 -16.30 -13.29 -19.41
CA LEU A 130 -14.95 -12.81 -19.65
C LEU A 130 -14.53 -13.05 -21.12
N PRO A 131 -13.72 -12.15 -21.70
CA PRO A 131 -13.36 -12.23 -23.13
C PRO A 131 -12.49 -13.46 -23.47
N ASN A 132 -11.82 -14.06 -22.49
CA ASN A 132 -11.01 -15.25 -22.64
C ASN A 132 -11.50 -16.32 -21.65
N ASN A 133 -11.59 -17.58 -22.08
CA ASN A 133 -12.02 -18.67 -21.20
C ASN A 133 -10.89 -19.26 -20.36
N ASP A 134 -9.64 -18.84 -20.62
CA ASP A 134 -8.44 -19.37 -20.00
C ASP A 134 -7.73 -18.30 -19.17
N TYR A 135 -8.23 -18.09 -17.95
CA TYR A 135 -7.61 -17.21 -16.97
C TYR A 135 -6.83 -18.06 -15.95
N SER A 136 -5.50 -17.99 -16.01
CA SER A 136 -4.65 -18.40 -14.89
C SER A 136 -4.53 -17.25 -13.89
N ARG A 137 -4.28 -17.55 -12.61
CA ARG A 137 -4.02 -16.54 -11.57
C ARG A 137 -2.95 -15.52 -11.99
N GLN A 138 -1.91 -15.99 -12.68
CA GLN A 138 -0.80 -15.18 -13.18
C GLN A 138 -1.21 -14.25 -14.34
N SER A 139 -2.19 -14.65 -15.16
CA SER A 139 -2.68 -13.85 -16.28
C SER A 139 -3.52 -12.64 -15.85
N ILE A 140 -4.01 -12.61 -14.60
CA ILE A 140 -4.82 -11.52 -14.08
C ILE A 140 -3.94 -10.29 -13.84
N LYS A 141 -4.12 -9.28 -14.70
CA LYS A 141 -3.45 -7.97 -14.58
C LYS A 141 -3.94 -7.23 -13.33
N GLY A 142 -3.02 -6.50 -12.68
CA GLY A 142 -3.34 -5.66 -11.52
C GLY A 142 -4.02 -4.33 -11.88
N GLY A 143 -4.10 -3.44 -10.90
CA GLY A 143 -4.57 -2.06 -11.05
C GLY A 143 -6.02 -1.97 -11.53
N THR A 144 -6.25 -1.06 -12.48
CA THR A 144 -7.61 -0.74 -12.97
C THR A 144 -8.31 -1.94 -13.61
N ASP A 145 -7.59 -2.84 -14.27
CA ASP A 145 -8.19 -4.01 -14.91
C ASP A 145 -8.66 -5.03 -13.89
N LEU A 146 -7.89 -5.27 -12.83
CA LEU A 146 -8.33 -6.05 -11.68
C LEU A 146 -9.57 -5.46 -11.02
N PHE A 147 -9.58 -4.14 -10.78
CA PHE A 147 -10.72 -3.47 -10.16
C PHE A 147 -11.99 -3.55 -11.00
N LYS A 148 -11.88 -3.52 -12.35
CA LYS A 148 -13.03 -3.77 -13.24
C LYS A 148 -13.57 -5.18 -13.07
N LEU A 149 -12.70 -6.19 -12.93
CA LEU A 149 -13.12 -7.58 -12.69
C LEU A 149 -13.82 -7.71 -11.34
N VAL A 150 -13.29 -7.11 -10.27
CA VAL A 150 -13.92 -7.04 -8.93
C VAL A 150 -15.31 -6.43 -9.01
N ARG A 151 -15.44 -5.27 -9.65
CA ARG A 151 -16.74 -4.61 -9.85
C ARG A 151 -17.72 -5.49 -10.62
N LYS A 152 -17.25 -6.22 -11.63
CA LYS A 152 -18.09 -7.10 -12.45
C LYS A 152 -18.54 -8.33 -11.66
N ALA A 153 -17.63 -8.93 -10.89
CA ALA A 153 -17.88 -10.10 -10.06
C ALA A 153 -18.87 -9.79 -8.92
N GLY A 154 -18.78 -8.60 -8.32
CA GLY A 154 -19.67 -8.17 -7.23
C GLY A 154 -21.04 -7.63 -7.65
N GLY A 155 -21.32 -7.55 -8.97
CA GLY A 155 -22.66 -7.28 -9.48
C GLY A 155 -23.37 -6.02 -8.94
N GLU A 156 -24.67 -6.16 -8.67
CA GLU A 156 -25.50 -5.09 -8.09
C GLU A 156 -25.13 -4.80 -6.63
N ARG A 157 -24.69 -5.82 -5.87
CA ARG A 157 -24.29 -5.65 -4.48
C ARG A 157 -23.08 -4.73 -4.33
N PHE A 158 -22.09 -4.84 -5.22
CA PHE A 158 -20.98 -3.90 -5.30
C PHE A 158 -21.47 -2.47 -5.51
N ARG A 159 -22.43 -2.26 -6.42
CA ARG A 159 -22.99 -0.93 -6.70
C ARG A 159 -23.75 -0.38 -5.50
N LYS A 160 -24.51 -1.23 -4.82
CA LYS A 160 -25.26 -0.89 -3.61
C LYS A 160 -24.30 -0.49 -2.48
N TYR A 161 -23.36 -1.35 -2.11
CA TYR A 161 -22.45 -1.10 -0.99
C TYR A 161 -21.48 0.06 -1.26
N SER A 162 -21.11 0.30 -2.52
CA SER A 162 -20.35 1.50 -2.88
C SER A 162 -21.13 2.81 -2.67
N LYS A 163 -22.47 2.78 -2.57
CA LYS A 163 -23.33 3.95 -2.29
C LYS A 163 -23.78 3.98 -0.83
N GLU A 164 -24.03 2.81 -0.27
CA GLU A 164 -24.64 2.59 1.04
C GLU A 164 -23.64 1.86 1.94
N ASN A 165 -22.66 2.60 2.47
CA ASN A 165 -21.77 2.11 3.52
C ASN A 165 -21.58 3.17 4.62
N ASN A 166 -21.22 2.71 5.81
CA ASN A 166 -21.12 3.55 7.00
C ASN A 166 -20.05 4.64 6.89
N CYS A 167 -18.99 4.38 6.10
CA CYS A 167 -17.90 5.35 5.87
C CYS A 167 -18.20 6.33 4.73
N LYS A 168 -19.31 6.15 3.99
CA LYS A 168 -19.68 6.91 2.79
C LYS A 168 -18.57 6.92 1.72
N PHE A 169 -17.80 5.85 1.64
CA PHE A 169 -16.73 5.69 0.65
C PHE A 169 -17.26 5.12 -0.65
N ARG A 170 -17.04 5.84 -1.75
CA ARG A 170 -17.29 5.33 -3.09
C ARG A 170 -16.07 4.53 -3.53
N PHE A 171 -16.27 3.26 -3.88
CA PHE A 171 -15.17 2.31 -4.06
C PHE A 171 -14.24 2.67 -5.20
N LYS A 172 -14.76 3.25 -6.29
CA LYS A 172 -13.92 3.68 -7.42
C LYS A 172 -12.96 4.78 -6.98
N GLU A 173 -13.49 5.79 -6.30
CA GLU A 173 -12.75 6.95 -5.81
C GLU A 173 -11.72 6.53 -4.76
N MET A 174 -12.13 5.67 -3.81
CA MET A 174 -11.23 5.05 -2.84
C MET A 174 -10.07 4.34 -3.55
N PHE A 175 -10.37 3.36 -4.41
CA PHE A 175 -9.37 2.58 -5.15
C PHE A 175 -8.41 3.46 -5.96
N THR A 176 -8.95 4.50 -6.62
CA THR A 176 -8.13 5.46 -7.39
C THR A 176 -7.11 6.15 -6.48
N ILE A 177 -7.54 6.69 -5.33
CA ILE A 177 -6.65 7.41 -4.42
C ILE A 177 -5.58 6.48 -3.85
N ILE A 178 -5.97 5.32 -3.31
CA ILE A 178 -5.00 4.40 -2.70
C ILE A 178 -4.00 3.85 -3.74
N SER A 179 -4.43 3.62 -4.97
CA SER A 179 -3.57 3.18 -6.06
C SER A 179 -2.57 4.27 -6.49
N GLU A 180 -3.01 5.53 -6.60
CA GLU A 180 -2.13 6.65 -6.95
C GLU A 180 -1.11 6.97 -5.84
N ILE A 181 -1.49 6.82 -4.56
CA ILE A 181 -0.55 6.93 -3.44
C ILE A 181 0.54 5.85 -3.57
N ARG A 182 0.15 4.57 -3.77
CA ARG A 182 1.12 3.48 -3.99
C ARG A 182 2.03 3.75 -5.19
N HIS A 183 1.47 4.24 -6.29
CA HIS A 183 2.24 4.58 -7.49
C HIS A 183 3.27 5.68 -7.21
N ALA A 184 2.88 6.76 -6.52
CA ALA A 184 3.78 7.85 -6.14
C ALA A 184 4.95 7.37 -5.26
N ILE A 185 4.66 6.52 -4.27
CA ILE A 185 5.69 5.93 -3.39
C ILE A 185 6.69 5.10 -4.20
N THR A 186 6.19 4.15 -4.98
CA THR A 186 7.00 3.14 -5.68
C THR A 186 7.80 3.70 -6.84
N HIS A 187 7.23 4.63 -7.61
CA HIS A 187 7.83 5.11 -8.86
C HIS A 187 8.34 6.55 -8.80
N SER A 188 8.00 7.31 -7.76
CA SER A 188 8.34 8.74 -7.68
C SER A 188 8.89 9.15 -6.31
N LYS A 189 9.41 8.20 -5.51
CA LYS A 189 9.98 8.45 -4.17
C LYS A 189 9.01 9.25 -3.27
N GLY A 190 7.72 8.98 -3.39
CA GLY A 190 6.66 9.66 -2.64
C GLY A 190 6.18 10.99 -3.25
N VAL A 191 6.68 11.42 -4.41
CA VAL A 191 6.18 12.61 -5.10
C VAL A 191 4.91 12.29 -5.89
N LEU A 192 3.78 12.86 -5.48
CA LEU A 192 2.50 12.73 -6.15
C LEU A 192 2.25 13.95 -7.04
N ALA A 193 1.97 13.73 -8.33
CA ALA A 193 1.44 14.77 -9.19
C ALA A 193 -0.05 14.99 -8.84
N THR A 194 -0.43 16.20 -8.42
CA THR A 194 -1.77 16.49 -7.91
C THR A 194 -2.85 16.23 -8.97
N ALA A 195 -2.54 16.45 -10.25
CA ALA A 195 -3.42 16.17 -11.37
C ALA A 195 -3.81 14.69 -11.53
N LYS A 196 -3.12 13.75 -10.87
CA LYS A 196 -3.50 12.33 -10.83
C LYS A 196 -4.71 12.08 -9.94
N ILE A 197 -4.94 12.94 -8.96
CA ILE A 197 -6.19 12.96 -8.20
C ILE A 197 -7.18 13.81 -8.99
N PRO A 198 -8.32 13.25 -9.44
CA PRO A 198 -9.32 14.01 -10.19
C PRO A 198 -9.72 15.30 -9.46
N ASN A 199 -9.86 16.38 -10.23
CA ASN A 199 -10.25 17.70 -9.71
C ASN A 199 -11.76 17.75 -9.42
N ASP A 200 -12.18 16.97 -8.43
CA ASP A 200 -13.55 16.81 -7.96
C ASP A 200 -13.59 16.95 -6.43
N ASN A 201 -14.65 17.57 -5.91
CA ASN A 201 -14.75 17.89 -4.48
C ASN A 201 -14.75 16.64 -3.60
N TYR A 202 -15.36 15.55 -4.06
CA TYR A 202 -15.40 14.30 -3.33
C TYR A 202 -14.00 13.67 -3.29
N TYR A 203 -13.30 13.64 -4.43
CA TYR A 203 -11.91 13.15 -4.48
C TYR A 203 -10.98 13.92 -3.55
N LYS A 204 -11.06 15.26 -3.53
CA LYS A 204 -10.25 16.09 -2.63
C LYS A 204 -10.59 15.85 -1.16
N ALA A 205 -11.88 15.78 -0.82
CA ALA A 205 -12.31 15.52 0.54
C ALA A 205 -11.88 14.13 1.02
N LEU A 206 -12.01 13.10 0.18
CA LEU A 206 -11.57 11.75 0.49
C LEU A 206 -10.04 11.67 0.61
N PHE A 207 -9.29 12.33 -0.27
CA PHE A 207 -7.83 12.40 -0.16
C PHE A 207 -7.42 13.05 1.16
N LYS A 208 -7.99 14.21 1.50
CA LYS A 208 -7.72 14.91 2.76
C LYS A 208 -8.09 14.08 3.99
N TYR A 209 -9.16 13.29 3.90
CA TYR A 209 -9.55 12.38 4.97
C TYR A 209 -8.52 11.26 5.19
N LEU A 210 -8.06 10.65 4.10
CA LEU A 210 -7.09 9.55 4.15
C LEU A 210 -5.66 10.03 4.45
N MET A 211 -5.32 11.24 3.99
CA MET A 211 -3.98 11.83 4.04
C MET A 211 -4.00 13.25 4.63
N PRO A 212 -4.43 13.45 5.89
CA PRO A 212 -4.69 14.78 6.49
C PRO A 212 -3.50 15.72 6.53
N PHE A 213 -2.27 15.22 6.46
CA PHE A 213 -1.03 16.02 6.47
C PHE A 213 -0.51 16.38 5.07
N ASN A 214 -1.31 16.10 4.03
CA ASN A 214 -0.92 16.27 2.64
C ASN A 214 -1.99 17.10 1.92
N ASP A 215 -1.74 18.40 1.77
CA ASP A 215 -2.62 19.27 1.00
C ASP A 215 -2.32 19.12 -0.49
N LEU A 216 -3.35 18.96 -1.33
CA LEU A 216 -3.25 18.88 -2.79
C LEU A 216 -3.02 20.27 -3.41
N GLU A 217 -1.94 20.94 -3.02
CA GLU A 217 -1.57 22.27 -3.48
C GLU A 217 -0.44 22.23 -4.50
N GLY A 218 -0.55 23.04 -5.56
CA GLY A 218 0.43 23.09 -6.65
C GLY A 218 0.35 21.88 -7.61
N GLU A 219 1.39 21.70 -8.43
CA GLU A 219 1.45 20.62 -9.43
C GLU A 219 1.89 19.28 -8.84
N LYS A 220 2.74 19.31 -7.82
CA LYS A 220 3.33 18.13 -7.19
C LYS A 220 3.48 18.33 -5.69
N ILE A 221 3.23 17.27 -4.94
CA ILE A 221 3.40 17.24 -3.48
C ILE A 221 4.29 16.07 -3.09
N LEU A 222 5.11 16.26 -2.06
CA LEU A 222 5.83 15.16 -1.44
C LEU A 222 4.94 14.57 -0.33
N LEU A 223 4.55 13.32 -0.50
CA LEU A 223 3.72 12.63 0.49
C LEU A 223 4.51 12.45 1.79
N LYS A 224 3.94 12.95 2.88
CA LYS A 224 4.40 12.78 4.25
C LYS A 224 3.56 11.71 4.93
N PHE A 225 4.22 10.80 5.64
CA PHE A 225 3.60 9.75 6.43
C PHE A 225 3.97 9.91 7.89
N GLU A 226 2.96 10.09 8.74
CA GLU A 226 3.08 9.95 10.18
C GLU A 226 2.48 8.60 10.59
N TYR A 227 2.94 8.04 11.73
CA TYR A 227 2.57 6.69 12.13
C TYR A 227 1.05 6.50 12.28
N ASP A 228 0.35 7.44 12.93
CA ASP A 228 -1.10 7.32 13.15
C ASP A 228 -1.88 7.38 11.83
N MET A 229 -1.46 8.24 10.90
CA MET A 229 -2.05 8.30 9.56
C MET A 229 -1.76 7.03 8.76
N PHE A 230 -0.53 6.52 8.80
CA PHE A 230 -0.14 5.26 8.19
C PHE A 230 -0.98 4.08 8.74
N TYR A 231 -1.12 4.00 10.06
CA TYR A 231 -1.93 2.99 10.72
C TYR A 231 -3.39 3.05 10.24
N ASN A 232 -4.00 4.24 10.25
CA ASN A 232 -5.37 4.42 9.78
C ASN A 232 -5.53 4.06 8.29
N LEU A 233 -4.56 4.41 7.44
CA LEU A 233 -4.54 3.99 6.04
C LEU A 233 -4.56 2.48 5.88
N LEU A 234 -3.79 1.74 6.69
CA LEU A 234 -3.79 0.28 6.67
C LEU A 234 -5.11 -0.30 7.15
N ILE A 235 -5.75 0.31 8.15
CA ILE A 235 -7.10 -0.06 8.58
C ILE A 235 -8.09 0.13 7.43
N TYR A 236 -8.14 1.30 6.80
CA TYR A 236 -9.06 1.54 5.67
C TYR A 236 -8.80 0.63 4.48
N LEU A 237 -7.53 0.31 4.19
CA LEU A 237 -7.18 -0.65 3.15
C LEU A 237 -7.69 -2.05 3.51
N SER A 238 -7.57 -2.45 4.78
CA SER A 238 -8.02 -3.75 5.28
C SER A 238 -9.53 -3.88 5.27
N GLU A 239 -10.23 -2.85 5.73
CA GLU A 239 -11.68 -2.75 5.65
C GLU A 239 -12.15 -2.81 4.19
N PHE A 240 -11.43 -2.16 3.27
CA PHE A 240 -11.78 -2.23 1.86
C PHE A 240 -11.59 -3.65 1.29
N GLY A 241 -10.50 -4.33 1.63
CA GLY A 241 -10.29 -5.76 1.32
C GLY A 241 -11.41 -6.64 1.85
N TYR A 242 -11.79 -6.45 3.12
CA TYR A 242 -12.92 -7.15 3.74
C TYR A 242 -14.24 -6.90 3.00
N GLN A 243 -14.52 -5.66 2.61
CA GLN A 243 -15.76 -5.36 1.90
C GLN A 243 -15.84 -6.08 0.56
N ILE A 244 -14.72 -6.19 -0.17
CA ILE A 244 -14.69 -6.97 -1.41
C ILE A 244 -14.92 -8.46 -1.13
N PHE A 245 -14.22 -9.02 -0.14
CA PHE A 245 -14.46 -10.40 0.32
C PHE A 245 -15.94 -10.64 0.63
N LYS A 246 -16.56 -9.76 1.42
CA LYS A 246 -17.95 -9.87 1.84
C LYS A 246 -18.89 -9.84 0.65
N ILE A 247 -18.69 -8.89 -0.27
CA ILE A 247 -19.51 -8.77 -1.48
C ILE A 247 -19.48 -10.07 -2.28
N LEU A 248 -18.29 -10.62 -2.55
CA LEU A 248 -18.16 -11.82 -3.37
C LEU A 248 -18.72 -13.06 -2.66
N SER A 249 -18.49 -13.17 -1.36
CA SER A 249 -19.06 -14.24 -0.54
C SER A 249 -20.59 -14.24 -0.61
N GLU A 250 -21.21 -13.07 -0.41
CA GLU A 250 -22.66 -12.95 -0.44
C GLU A 250 -23.27 -13.07 -1.85
N GLU A 251 -22.53 -12.70 -2.90
CA GLU A 251 -22.96 -12.96 -4.30
C GLU A 251 -22.97 -14.46 -4.62
N ASP A 252 -22.07 -15.24 -4.01
CA ASP A 252 -21.99 -16.69 -4.17
C ASP A 252 -22.77 -17.48 -3.10
N ASN A 253 -23.54 -16.79 -2.25
CA ASN A 253 -24.33 -17.36 -1.16
C ASN A 253 -23.50 -18.11 -0.10
N TYR A 254 -22.23 -17.72 0.09
CA TYR A 254 -21.44 -18.14 1.23
C TYR A 254 -21.78 -17.31 2.47
N GLU A 255 -21.75 -17.95 3.63
CA GLU A 255 -21.85 -17.25 4.91
C GLU A 255 -20.58 -16.43 5.16
N CYS A 256 -20.76 -15.20 5.64
CA CYS A 256 -19.66 -14.39 6.16
C CYS A 256 -19.67 -14.50 7.68
N LYS A 257 -18.96 -15.48 8.26
CA LYS A 257 -18.72 -15.47 9.70
C LYS A 257 -17.72 -14.37 9.99
N ILE A 258 -18.10 -13.44 10.86
CA ILE A 258 -17.17 -12.45 11.39
C ILE A 258 -16.19 -13.22 12.27
N LEU A 259 -14.90 -13.21 11.92
CA LEU A 259 -13.81 -13.75 12.74
C LEU A 259 -13.80 -13.10 14.13
#